data_AF-A0A7X8DS84-F1
#
_entry.id   AF-A0A7X8DS84-F1
#
_cell.length_a   1.000
_cell.length_b   1.000
_cell.length_c   1.000
_cell.angle_alpha   90.00
_cell.angle_beta   90.00
_cell.angle_gamma   90.00
#
_symmetry.space_group_name_H-M   'P 1'
#
loop_
_entity.id
_entity.type
_entity.pdbx_description
1 polymer ?
#
loop_
_entity_poly.entity_id
_entity_poly.type
_entity_poly.pdbx_seq_one_letter_code
_entity_poly.pdbx_strand_id
1 'polypeptide(L)'
;MQGRRIFSPLCIAIALFAVILIGLGVYLITVAFTDWIIIGVIAAGVLLLVTCCSRFIPQVVCCILLFLVSLFLVVAAIVAVPIDLVVGIILAVLAVIALLLAAICFAITVAARRFGIQLYDED
;
A
#
# COMPACT_ATOMS: atom_id res chain seq x y z
N MET A 1 -11.16 17.43 -21.62
CA MET A 1 -11.54 16.03 -21.93
C MET A 1 -10.47 15.10 -21.36
N GLN A 2 -10.83 13.85 -21.04
CA GLN A 2 -9.97 12.74 -20.59
C GLN A 2 -9.65 12.62 -19.07
N GLY A 3 -10.73 12.55 -18.28
CA GLY A 3 -10.71 11.87 -16.98
C GLY A 3 -10.56 10.34 -17.12
N ARG A 4 -9.32 9.86 -17.34
CA ARG A 4 -9.01 8.42 -17.51
C ARG A 4 -7.78 7.91 -16.74
N ARG A 5 -7.37 8.55 -15.63
CA ARG A 5 -6.35 7.97 -14.72
C ARG A 5 -6.89 7.44 -13.39
N ILE A 6 -8.20 7.55 -13.15
CA ILE A 6 -8.83 7.18 -11.85
C ILE A 6 -9.20 5.68 -11.79
N PHE A 7 -9.32 5.01 -12.94
CA PHE A 7 -9.77 3.61 -13.04
C PHE A 7 -8.68 2.66 -13.58
N SER A 8 -7.40 2.88 -13.26
CA SER A 8 -6.47 1.76 -13.35
C SER A 8 -6.87 0.74 -12.28
N PRO A 9 -7.11 -0.53 -12.62
CA PRO A 9 -7.54 -1.56 -11.68
C PRO A 9 -6.59 -1.68 -10.48
N LEU A 10 -5.33 -1.27 -10.68
CA LEU A 10 -4.30 -1.21 -9.67
C LEU A 10 -4.56 -0.13 -8.61
N CYS A 11 -4.96 1.10 -8.97
CA CYS A 11 -5.31 2.13 -7.98
C CYS A 11 -6.50 1.70 -7.11
N ILE A 12 -7.49 1.02 -7.70
CA ILE A 12 -8.64 0.49 -6.95
C ILE A 12 -8.18 -0.59 -5.98
N ALA A 13 -7.34 -1.52 -6.43
CA ALA A 13 -6.78 -2.55 -5.57
C ALA A 13 -5.96 -1.95 -4.41
N ILE A 14 -5.15 -0.92 -4.66
CA ILE A 14 -4.38 -0.21 -3.63
C ILE A 14 -5.30 0.52 -2.66
N ALA A 15 -6.30 1.24 -3.15
CA ALA A 15 -7.24 1.96 -2.30
C ALA A 15 -8.01 0.99 -1.39
N LEU A 16 -8.44 -0.15 -1.93
CA LEU A 16 -9.13 -1.19 -1.18
C LEU A 16 -8.20 -1.82 -0.14
N PHE A 17 -6.94 -2.08 -0.49
CA PHE A 17 -5.91 -2.54 0.44
C PHE A 17 -5.64 -1.52 1.57
N ALA A 18 -5.60 -0.22 1.24
CA ALA A 18 -5.44 0.85 2.21
C ALA A 18 -6.60 0.93 3.21
N VAL A 19 -7.84 0.76 2.74
CA VAL A 19 -9.03 0.69 3.62
C VAL A 19 -8.95 -0.53 4.55
N ILE A 20 -8.51 -1.69 4.04
CA ILE A 20 -8.31 -2.90 4.86
C ILE A 20 -7.25 -2.64 5.95
N LEU A 21 -6.13 -1.99 5.60
CA LEU A 21 -5.09 -1.60 6.57
C LEU A 21 -5.66 -0.70 7.67
N ILE A 22 -6.43 0.33 7.32
CA ILE A 22 -7.04 1.24 8.30
C ILE A 22 -8.02 0.47 9.20
N GLY A 23 -8.89 -0.35 8.62
CA GLY A 23 -9.85 -1.17 9.36
C GLY A 23 -9.15 -2.15 10.31
N LEU A 24 -8.06 -2.78 9.86
CA LEU A 24 -7.23 -3.63 10.69
C LEU A 24 -6.59 -2.84 11.83
N GLY A 25 -6.03 -1.66 11.55
CA GLY A 25 -5.47 -0.79 12.58
C GLY A 25 -6.49 -0.44 13.67
N VAL A 26 -7.72 -0.09 13.29
CA VAL A 26 -8.82 0.14 14.25
C VAL A 26 -9.17 -1.12 15.04
N TYR A 27 -9.16 -2.29 14.39
CA TYR A 27 -9.34 -3.56 15.10
C TYR A 27 -8.24 -3.81 16.14
N LEU A 28 -6.96 -3.57 15.82
CA LEU A 28 -5.87 -3.72 16.79
C LEU A 28 -6.01 -2.80 18.01
N ILE A 29 -6.64 -1.62 17.86
CA ILE A 29 -6.97 -0.75 19.01
C ILE A 29 -7.90 -1.47 19.99
N THR A 30 -8.90 -2.19 19.48
CA THR A 30 -9.87 -2.91 20.34
C THR A 30 -9.24 -4.07 21.10
N VAL A 31 -8.16 -4.65 20.58
CA VAL A 31 -7.42 -5.76 21.19
C VAL A 31 -6.26 -5.26 22.08
N ALA A 32 -6.10 -3.93 22.22
CA ALA A 32 -5.02 -3.30 22.97
C ALA A 32 -3.62 -3.81 22.57
N PHE A 33 -3.41 -3.98 21.26
CA PHE A 33 -2.12 -4.40 20.72
C PHE A 33 -1.08 -3.28 20.81
N THR A 34 0.16 -3.59 20.45
CA THR A 34 1.26 -2.64 20.61
C THR A 34 1.07 -1.34 19.81
N ASP A 35 1.15 -0.20 20.50
CA ASP A 35 0.82 1.14 19.94
C ASP A 35 1.59 1.49 18.67
N TRP A 36 2.89 1.14 18.60
CA TRP A 36 3.72 1.47 17.44
C TRP A 36 3.30 0.68 16.17
N ILE A 37 2.77 -0.53 16.33
CA ILE A 37 2.21 -1.31 15.21
C ILE A 37 0.89 -0.68 14.75
N ILE A 38 0.02 -0.34 15.70
CA ILE A 38 -1.28 0.29 15.41
C ILE A 38 -1.08 1.59 14.62
N ILE A 39 -0.26 2.49 15.14
CA ILE A 39 0.01 3.79 14.52
C ILE A 39 0.63 3.59 13.14
N GLY A 40 1.59 2.68 13.00
CA GLY A 40 2.24 2.40 11.72
C GLY A 40 1.28 1.82 10.67
N VAL A 41 0.40 0.88 11.04
CA VAL A 41 -0.59 0.28 10.13
C VAL A 41 -1.62 1.32 9.68
N ILE A 42 -2.14 2.14 10.60
CA ILE A 42 -3.10 3.21 10.28
C ILE A 42 -2.44 4.28 9.41
N ALA A 43 -1.25 4.75 9.81
CA ALA A 43 -0.52 5.77 9.05
C ALA A 43 -0.19 5.28 7.63
N ALA A 44 0.29 4.03 7.49
CA ALA A 44 0.54 3.42 6.19
C ALA A 44 -0.71 3.39 5.30
N GLY A 45 -1.85 2.99 5.86
CA GLY A 45 -3.13 2.97 5.14
C GLY A 45 -3.56 4.37 4.69
N VAL A 46 -3.47 5.36 5.59
CA VAL A 46 -3.84 6.76 5.25
C VAL A 46 -2.89 7.34 4.20
N LEU A 47 -1.58 7.15 4.34
CA LEU A 47 -0.60 7.60 3.34
C LEU A 47 -0.87 6.97 1.97
N LEU A 48 -1.15 5.66 1.90
CA LEU A 48 -1.51 4.99 0.65
C LEU A 48 -2.78 5.60 0.05
N LEU A 49 -3.81 5.85 0.85
CA LEU A 49 -5.07 6.41 0.37
C LEU A 49 -4.88 7.82 -0.22
N VAL A 50 -4.19 8.69 0.53
CA VAL A 50 -3.93 10.08 0.11
C VAL A 50 -3.05 10.12 -1.13
N THR A 51 -2.03 9.27 -1.19
CA THR A 51 -1.11 9.23 -2.34
C THR A 51 -1.78 8.67 -3.60
N CYS A 52 -2.65 7.66 -3.47
CA CYS A 52 -3.39 7.11 -4.61
C CYS A 52 -4.52 8.04 -5.11
N CYS A 53 -5.11 8.84 -4.22
CA CYS A 53 -6.16 9.80 -4.58
C CYS A 53 -5.61 11.14 -5.11
N SER A 54 -4.32 11.42 -4.93
CA SER A 54 -3.73 12.67 -5.39
C SER A 54 -3.39 12.65 -6.87
N ARG A 55 -3.91 13.63 -7.62
CA ARG A 55 -3.65 13.78 -9.07
C ARG A 55 -2.22 14.24 -9.38
N PHE A 56 -1.53 14.84 -8.41
CA PHE A 56 -0.20 15.43 -8.59
C PHE A 56 0.94 14.43 -8.41
N ILE A 57 0.68 13.26 -7.81
CA ILE A 57 1.74 12.35 -7.40
C ILE A 57 2.02 11.34 -8.54
N PRO A 58 3.27 11.25 -9.03
CA PRO A 58 3.59 10.30 -10.08
C PRO A 58 3.44 8.86 -9.57
N GLN A 59 2.95 7.97 -10.44
CA GLN A 59 2.69 6.56 -10.11
C GLN A 59 3.91 5.83 -9.52
N VAL A 60 5.12 6.26 -9.89
CA VAL A 60 6.39 5.76 -9.34
C VAL A 60 6.46 5.90 -7.82
N VAL A 61 6.02 7.04 -7.28
CA VAL A 61 6.04 7.32 -5.84
C VAL A 61 5.08 6.39 -5.11
N CYS A 62 3.90 6.14 -5.69
CA CYS A 62 2.95 5.18 -5.11
C CYS A 62 3.54 3.76 -5.05
N CYS A 63 4.23 3.30 -6.11
CA CYS A 63 4.90 1.99 -6.08
C CYS A 63 5.99 1.90 -5.00
N ILE A 64 6.80 2.95 -4.85
CA ILE A 64 7.84 3.02 -3.81
C ILE A 64 7.22 3.02 -2.42
N LEU A 65 6.16 3.80 -2.21
CA LEU A 65 5.44 3.85 -0.94
C LEU A 65 4.86 2.48 -0.59
N LEU A 66 4.27 1.78 -1.57
CA LEU A 66 3.69 0.46 -1.37
C LEU A 66 4.75 -0.59 -1.01
N PHE A 67 5.94 -0.49 -1.60
CA PHE A 67 7.10 -1.29 -1.20
C PHE A 67 7.57 -0.97 0.22
N LEU A 68 7.56 0.30 0.61
CA LEU A 68 7.91 0.71 1.97
C LEU A 68 6.90 0.16 3.00
N VAL A 69 5.61 0.22 2.65
CA VAL A 69 4.53 -0.33 3.47
C VAL A 69 4.62 -1.85 3.56
N SER A 70 4.92 -2.56 2.46
CA SER A 70 5.10 -4.01 2.51
C SER A 70 6.26 -4.40 3.41
N LEU A 71 7.39 -3.67 3.35
CA LEU A 71 8.54 -3.89 4.21
C LEU A 71 8.17 -3.67 5.69
N PHE A 72 7.42 -2.61 5.99
CA PHE A 72 6.89 -2.37 7.34
C PHE A 72 5.98 -3.52 7.80
N LEU A 73 5.06 -4.00 6.97
CA LEU A 73 4.17 -5.12 7.27
C LEU A 73 4.94 -6.42 7.55
N VAL A 74 5.99 -6.71 6.80
CA VAL A 74 6.85 -7.88 7.04
C VAL A 74 7.50 -7.79 8.42
N VAL A 75 8.10 -6.64 8.76
CA VAL A 75 8.73 -6.44 10.06
C VAL A 75 7.69 -6.52 11.19
N ALA A 76 6.54 -5.87 11.02
CA ALA A 76 5.44 -5.92 11.98
C ALA A 76 4.92 -7.35 12.17
N ALA A 77 4.81 -8.15 11.10
CA ALA A 77 4.39 -9.54 11.19
C ALA A 77 5.38 -10.38 11.99
N ILE A 78 6.68 -10.26 11.72
CA ILE A 78 7.74 -10.99 12.45
C ILE A 78 7.68 -10.67 13.96
N VAL A 79 7.46 -9.41 14.32
CA VAL A 79 7.35 -9.00 15.73
C VAL A 79 6.00 -9.41 16.35
N ALA A 80 4.92 -9.46 15.56
CA ALA A 80 3.59 -9.84 16.05
C ALA A 80 3.46 -11.35 16.31
N VAL A 81 4.12 -12.22 15.54
CA VAL A 81 4.07 -13.70 15.70
C VAL A 81 4.30 -14.19 17.15
N PRO A 82 5.32 -13.72 17.89
CA PRO A 82 5.51 -14.16 19.28
C PRO A 82 4.49 -13.57 20.27
N ILE A 83 3.79 -12.50 19.91
CA ILE A 83 2.81 -11.82 20.79
C ILE A 83 1.43 -12.44 20.60
N ASP A 84 0.99 -12.53 19.34
CA ASP A 84 -0.27 -13.13 18.95
C ASP A 84 -0.13 -13.73 17.55
N LEU A 85 -0.18 -15.06 17.49
CA LEU A 85 -0.03 -15.81 16.26
C LEU A 85 -1.09 -15.43 15.21
N VAL A 86 -2.33 -15.14 15.64
CA VAL A 86 -3.44 -14.82 14.72
C VAL A 86 -3.18 -13.48 14.05
N VAL A 87 -2.83 -12.46 14.83
CA VAL A 87 -2.50 -11.12 14.31
C VAL A 87 -1.25 -11.18 13.43
N GLY A 88 -0.23 -11.94 13.85
CA GLY A 88 0.99 -12.16 13.08
C GLY A 88 0.73 -12.78 11.70
N ILE A 89 -0.12 -13.81 11.63
CA ILE A 89 -0.52 -14.44 10.37
C ILE A 89 -1.28 -13.46 9.48
N ILE A 90 -2.22 -12.69 10.05
CA ILE A 90 -2.98 -11.68 9.30
C ILE A 90 -2.01 -10.66 8.67
N LEU A 91 -1.11 -10.09 9.48
CA LEU A 91 -0.10 -9.14 9.00
C LEU A 91 0.81 -9.75 7.93
N ALA A 92 1.20 -11.02 8.07
CA ALA A 92 2.01 -11.73 7.08
C ALA A 92 1.26 -11.90 5.74
N VAL A 93 -0.03 -12.28 5.77
CA VAL A 93 -0.86 -12.40 4.56
C VAL A 93 -1.00 -11.05 3.87
N LEU A 94 -1.27 -9.98 4.63
CA LEU A 94 -1.31 -8.62 4.10
C LEU A 94 0.03 -8.18 3.52
N ALA A 95 1.15 -8.56 4.15
CA ALA A 95 2.49 -8.27 3.63
C ALA A 95 2.73 -8.90 2.26
N VAL A 96 2.35 -10.18 2.10
CA VAL A 96 2.47 -10.91 0.82
C VAL A 96 1.61 -10.25 -0.26
N ILE A 97 0.37 -9.89 0.08
CA ILE A 97 -0.53 -9.18 -0.84
C ILE A 97 0.10 -7.83 -1.25
N ALA A 98 0.58 -7.03 -0.30
CA ALA A 98 1.24 -5.76 -0.60
C ALA A 98 2.45 -5.94 -1.52
N LEU A 99 3.26 -6.97 -1.28
CA LEU A 99 4.47 -7.25 -2.07
C LEU A 99 4.11 -7.63 -3.52
N LEU A 100 3.03 -8.40 -3.71
CA LEU A 100 2.45 -8.69 -5.02
C LEU A 100 1.98 -7.42 -5.73
N LEU A 101 1.23 -6.55 -5.05
CA LEU A 101 0.80 -5.27 -5.64
C LEU A 101 1.99 -4.38 -6.01
N ALA A 102 3.01 -4.33 -5.15
CA ALA A 102 4.24 -3.57 -5.40
C ALA A 102 4.99 -4.10 -6.63
N ALA A 103 5.13 -5.43 -6.75
CA ALA A 103 5.78 -6.07 -7.89
C ALA A 103 5.05 -5.76 -9.21
N ILE A 104 3.71 -5.84 -9.22
CA ILE A 104 2.89 -5.50 -10.39
C ILE A 104 3.04 -4.01 -10.73
N CYS A 105 3.03 -3.13 -9.71
CA CYS A 105 3.22 -1.69 -9.88
C CYS A 105 4.59 -1.38 -10.51
N PHE A 106 5.66 -2.02 -10.03
CA PHE A 106 7.00 -1.90 -10.60
C PHE A 106 7.06 -2.43 -12.04
N ALA A 107 6.48 -3.59 -12.32
CA ALA A 107 6.48 -4.18 -13.67
C ALA A 107 5.82 -3.23 -14.70
N ILE A 108 4.67 -2.64 -14.36
CA ILE A 108 3.98 -1.67 -15.22
C ILE A 108 4.81 -0.40 -15.38
N THR A 109 5.40 0.10 -14.30
CA THR A 109 6.22 1.31 -14.34
C THR A 109 7.47 1.13 -15.21
N VAL A 110 8.14 -0.02 -15.10
CA VAL A 110 9.31 -0.35 -15.91
C VAL A 110 8.91 -0.53 -17.37
N ALA A 111 7.81 -1.24 -17.65
CA ALA A 111 7.29 -1.37 -19.02
C ALA A 111 6.99 0.01 -19.62
N ALA A 112 6.30 0.89 -18.89
CA ALA A 112 5.98 2.25 -19.33
C ALA A 112 7.24 3.08 -19.66
N ARG A 113 8.28 3.01 -18.83
CA ARG A 113 9.58 3.67 -19.12
C ARG A 113 10.27 3.08 -20.35
N ARG A 114 10.21 1.75 -20.53
CA ARG A 114 10.90 1.05 -21.61
C ARG A 114 10.29 1.30 -22.99
N PHE A 115 9.02 1.66 -23.06
CA PHE A 115 8.34 2.05 -24.30
C PHE A 115 8.37 3.55 -24.59
N GLY A 116 9.05 4.36 -23.77
CA GLY A 116 9.26 5.77 -24.07
C GLY A 116 7.97 6.59 -24.22
N ILE A 117 6.86 6.16 -23.59
CA ILE A 117 5.69 7.02 -23.48
C ILE A 117 6.05 8.08 -22.44
N GLN A 118 6.59 9.19 -22.92
CA GLN A 118 6.61 10.46 -22.24
C GLN A 118 5.19 10.74 -21.75
N LEU A 119 4.93 10.46 -20.48
CA LEU A 119 3.78 10.99 -19.78
C LEU A 119 4.09 12.44 -19.36
N TYR A 120 4.60 13.22 -20.31
CA TYR A 120 4.60 14.68 -20.28
C TYR A 120 3.27 15.08 -20.95
N ASP A 121 2.24 15.28 -20.14
CA ASP A 121 1.27 16.32 -20.51
C ASP A 121 2.00 17.62 -20.14
N GLU A 122 2.70 18.20 -21.12
CA GLU A 122 2.86 19.65 -21.17
C GLU A 122 1.46 20.26 -21.26
N ASP A 123 1.29 21.37 -20.53
CA ASP A 123 0.13 22.27 -20.39
C ASP A 123 -0.90 21.98 -19.27
#